data_AF-A0AAW1EXA4-F1
#
_entry.id   AF-A0AAW1EXA4-F1
#
_cell.length_a   1.000
_cell.length_b   1.000
_cell.length_c   1.000
_cell.angle_alpha   90.00
_cell.angle_beta   90.00
_cell.angle_gamma   90.00
#
_symmetry.space_group_name_H-M   'P 1'
#
loop_
_entity.id
_entity.type
_entity.pdbx_description
1 polymer ?
#
loop_
_entity_poly.entity_id
_entity_poly.type
_entity_poly.pdbx_seq_one_letter_code
_entity_poly.pdbx_strand_id
1 'polypeptide(L)'
;MASNGYNTPGLGSGRHRYESESDVGPTVNSLARLCSKDEDERAASLEELSQGVLACLGSDRLISKQTLLNLLRLSRSCPLQEVRGRATELLHTAQEQGVEVPRALASGPSAFIPAKEMLKEVPDQDILIESFLSVGRVDHITMVMAMHPAYLSCFLRTQHALLEMDGPLPRHWRHYIAVMAAARHHCSYLVQQHSAGFLDAGGEESWLSGLKHAPTKLRSLQTLNKLLAHRPWLITLQHIQELVCPGAEHRWSLAELIHAVILMAHAHSLCSFGWGCGLNPEPNHIGGYTFQLPSPSHLPRSPHSPHSPAHEDGRQELGDGAMEVEVLMQRMVELQQQEEECTQEEMVTRFERERSESIPTTVVREAPPDLVLGLVEEPEFRYEDFAPKGEQSPPTMRAQDYSWEDHGFSLVNRLLPDMGQLLDEKFQVVSNMTYHRMAMHEGVDTHTLRKALWNYIHCLYGIRYDDYDYGSVNVLLERSLKVFVKTMACHPEQTTARVYHAFWRHFRHSEKVHANLIVMEARLQAALLYTLRAITHYMR
;
A
#
# COMPACT_ATOMS: atom_id res chain seq x y z
N MET A 1 -15.69 74.93 6.26
CA MET A 1 -15.75 73.91 5.20
C MET A 1 -14.65 72.91 5.53
N ALA A 2 -14.93 71.86 6.31
CA ALA A 2 -15.26 70.50 5.83
C ALA A 2 -14.16 69.97 4.86
N SER A 3 -13.49 68.83 5.05
CA SER A 3 -13.85 67.63 5.82
C SER A 3 -12.71 66.58 5.78
N ASN A 4 -12.59 65.86 6.89
CA ASN A 4 -12.26 64.43 7.07
C ASN A 4 -10.85 63.91 6.79
N GLY A 5 -10.10 63.73 7.89
CA GLY A 5 -9.17 62.62 8.04
C GLY A 5 -9.82 61.43 8.77
N TYR A 6 -9.20 60.26 8.64
CA TYR A 6 -9.32 59.17 9.61
C TYR A 6 -7.98 58.43 9.70
N ASN A 7 -7.29 58.69 10.82
CA ASN A 7 -6.31 57.79 11.43
C ASN A 7 -7.09 56.69 12.17
N THR A 8 -6.59 55.45 12.13
CA THR A 8 -6.94 54.40 13.09
C THR A 8 -5.67 54.00 13.87
N PRO A 9 -5.71 53.99 15.22
CA PRO A 9 -4.60 53.58 16.07
C PRO A 9 -4.64 52.09 16.40
N GLY A 10 -3.49 51.54 16.78
CA GLY A 10 -3.27 50.13 17.06
C GLY A 10 -3.98 49.57 18.29
N LEU A 11 -4.12 48.25 18.31
CA LEU A 11 -4.60 47.45 19.44
C LEU A 11 -3.91 46.08 19.43
N GLY A 12 -3.23 45.77 20.55
CA GLY A 12 -3.29 44.45 21.18
C GLY A 12 -2.41 43.34 20.62
N SER A 13 -1.23 43.18 21.23
CA SER A 13 -0.47 41.93 21.28
C SER A 13 -1.34 40.80 21.88
N GLY A 14 -1.93 39.96 21.02
CA GLY A 14 -2.58 38.72 21.40
C GLY A 14 -1.57 37.56 21.44
N ARG A 15 -0.99 37.30 22.62
CA ARG A 15 -0.33 36.02 22.91
C ARG A 15 -1.40 34.93 22.85
N HIS A 16 -1.40 34.11 21.80
CA HIS A 16 -2.10 32.82 21.84
C HIS A 16 -1.37 31.91 22.83
N ARG A 17 -1.86 31.93 24.07
CA ARG A 17 -1.52 30.96 25.10
C ARG A 17 -2.15 29.65 24.66
N TYR A 18 -1.35 28.72 24.15
CA TYR A 18 -1.76 27.32 24.09
C TYR A 18 -1.98 26.88 25.52
N GLU A 19 -3.24 26.84 25.95
CA GLU A 19 -3.61 26.14 27.16
C GLU A 19 -3.42 24.65 26.88
N SER A 20 -2.43 24.09 27.58
CA SER A 20 -2.22 22.67 27.74
C SER A 20 -3.45 22.08 28.42
N GLU A 21 -4.46 21.68 27.64
CA GLU A 21 -5.50 20.77 28.12
C GLU A 21 -4.81 19.47 28.53
N SER A 22 -4.80 19.19 29.83
CA SER A 22 -4.37 17.91 30.37
C SER A 22 -5.37 16.83 29.93
N ASP A 23 -5.07 16.16 28.83
CA ASP A 23 -5.83 15.03 28.28
C ASP A 23 -5.74 13.85 29.26
N VAL A 24 -6.78 13.69 30.09
CA VAL A 24 -6.97 12.51 30.93
C VAL A 24 -8.20 11.77 30.41
N GLY A 25 -8.16 11.43 29.12
CA GLY A 25 -8.98 10.36 28.55
C GLY A 25 -8.45 8.98 28.93
N PRO A 26 -9.07 7.88 28.45
CA PRO A 26 -8.53 6.54 28.62
C PRO A 26 -7.05 6.52 28.20
N THR A 27 -6.20 6.09 29.13
CA THR A 27 -4.75 6.11 28.91
C THR A 27 -4.36 5.21 27.74
N VAL A 28 -3.26 5.52 27.05
CA VAL A 28 -2.65 4.63 26.03
C VAL A 28 -2.51 3.19 26.57
N ASN A 29 -2.35 3.03 27.89
CA ASN A 29 -2.28 1.75 28.58
C ASN A 29 -3.58 0.93 28.60
N SER A 30 -4.78 1.54 28.55
CA SER A 30 -6.04 0.78 28.47
C SER A 30 -6.24 0.18 27.09
N LEU A 31 -5.94 0.94 26.03
CA LEU A 31 -5.99 0.44 24.66
C LEU A 31 -4.95 -0.67 24.40
N ALA A 32 -3.78 -0.59 25.03
CA ALA A 32 -2.77 -1.66 24.94
C ALA A 32 -3.27 -2.97 25.57
N ARG A 33 -3.90 -2.93 26.76
CA ARG A 33 -4.45 -4.12 27.43
C ARG A 33 -5.62 -4.78 26.70
N LEU A 34 -6.31 -4.05 25.80
CA LEU A 34 -7.31 -4.67 24.90
C LEU A 34 -6.70 -5.72 23.96
N CYS A 35 -5.38 -5.68 23.78
CA CYS A 35 -4.64 -6.60 22.93
C CYS A 35 -4.17 -7.85 23.70
N SER A 36 -4.51 -7.98 24.99
CA SER A 36 -4.10 -9.13 25.79
C SER A 36 -4.76 -10.42 25.31
N LYS A 37 -3.97 -11.50 25.30
CA LYS A 37 -4.43 -12.87 25.09
C LYS A 37 -5.25 -13.39 26.27
N ASP A 38 -5.07 -12.79 27.45
CA ASP A 38 -5.86 -13.11 28.64
C ASP A 38 -7.24 -12.43 28.55
N GLU A 39 -8.29 -13.24 28.55
CA GLU A 39 -9.68 -12.76 28.44
C GLU A 39 -10.12 -11.93 29.65
N ASP A 40 -9.63 -12.26 30.85
CA ASP A 40 -9.97 -11.54 32.08
C ASP A 40 -9.27 -10.17 32.11
N GLU A 41 -8.00 -10.12 31.69
CA GLU A 41 -7.27 -8.85 31.55
C GLU A 41 -7.92 -7.94 30.51
N ARG A 42 -8.32 -8.51 29.37
CA ARG A 42 -9.00 -7.79 28.30
C ARG A 42 -10.36 -7.28 28.74
N ALA A 43 -11.14 -8.10 29.46
CA ALA A 43 -12.44 -7.70 30.01
C ALA A 43 -12.29 -6.58 31.06
N ALA A 44 -11.30 -6.66 31.94
CA ALA A 44 -10.99 -5.62 32.91
C ALA A 44 -10.62 -4.30 32.24
N SER A 45 -9.79 -4.34 31.19
CA SER A 45 -9.43 -3.14 30.42
C SER A 45 -10.63 -2.53 29.68
N LEU A 46 -11.52 -3.38 29.16
CA LEU A 46 -12.73 -2.94 28.49
C LEU A 46 -13.72 -2.25 29.46
N GLU A 47 -13.83 -2.76 30.69
CA GLU A 47 -14.60 -2.14 31.76
C GLU A 47 -13.99 -0.80 32.20
N GLU A 48 -12.66 -0.73 32.36
CA GLU A 48 -11.96 0.52 32.67
C GLU A 48 -12.14 1.58 31.58
N LEU A 49 -12.05 1.19 30.30
CA LEU A 49 -12.36 2.06 29.17
C LEU A 49 -13.80 2.57 29.24
N SER A 50 -14.75 1.68 29.56
CA SER A 50 -16.17 2.01 29.67
C SER A 50 -16.42 3.01 30.79
N GLN A 51 -15.87 2.76 31.98
CA GLN A 51 -15.97 3.66 33.12
C GLN A 51 -15.33 5.02 32.84
N GLY A 52 -14.17 5.05 32.18
CA GLY A 52 -13.51 6.30 31.79
C GLY A 52 -14.38 7.15 30.86
N VAL A 53 -14.97 6.54 29.83
CA VAL A 53 -15.86 7.23 28.89
C VAL A 53 -17.13 7.71 29.60
N LEU A 54 -17.76 6.87 30.42
CA LEU A 54 -18.98 7.22 31.15
C LEU A 54 -18.74 8.33 32.21
N ALA A 55 -17.57 8.34 32.86
CA ALA A 55 -17.21 9.39 33.81
C ALA A 55 -17.07 10.77 33.13
N CYS A 56 -16.58 10.81 31.89
CA CYS A 56 -16.58 12.04 31.08
C CYS A 56 -18.02 12.52 30.83
N LEU A 57 -18.92 11.61 30.44
CA LEU A 57 -20.33 11.96 30.17
C LEU A 57 -21.09 12.48 31.40
N GLY A 58 -20.72 12.03 32.61
CA GLY A 58 -21.35 12.45 33.87
C GLY A 58 -20.76 13.71 34.52
N SER A 59 -19.76 14.34 33.90
CA SER A 59 -19.10 15.55 34.42
C SER A 59 -19.04 16.64 33.34
N ASP A 60 -18.65 17.88 33.69
CA ASP A 60 -18.37 18.94 32.69
C ASP A 60 -17.15 18.63 31.79
N ARG A 61 -16.68 17.37 31.74
CA ARG A 61 -15.50 16.94 31.00
C ARG A 61 -15.88 16.39 29.63
N LEU A 62 -15.26 16.94 28.59
CA LEU A 62 -15.47 16.47 27.22
C LEU A 62 -14.65 15.19 26.94
N ILE A 63 -15.25 14.24 26.25
CA ILE A 63 -14.52 13.09 25.69
C ILE A 63 -13.58 13.61 24.60
N SER A 64 -12.30 13.26 24.66
CA SER A 64 -11.34 13.72 23.66
C SER A 64 -11.67 13.19 22.26
N LYS A 65 -11.43 14.02 21.24
CA LYS A 65 -11.64 13.65 19.83
C LYS A 65 -10.92 12.35 19.47
N GLN A 66 -9.68 12.18 19.96
CA GLN A 66 -8.88 10.99 19.70
C GLN A 66 -9.51 9.73 20.28
N THR A 67 -10.10 9.81 21.48
CA THR A 67 -10.82 8.70 22.11
C THR A 67 -12.01 8.27 21.26
N LEU A 68 -12.82 9.22 20.79
CA LEU A 68 -13.96 8.94 19.93
C LEU A 68 -13.56 8.28 18.61
N LEU A 69 -12.44 8.73 18.01
CA LEU A 69 -11.90 8.12 16.78
C LEU A 69 -11.37 6.69 17.01
N ASN A 70 -10.73 6.44 18.16
CA ASN A 70 -10.29 5.11 18.54
C ASN A 70 -11.48 4.16 18.74
N LEU A 71 -12.55 4.62 19.40
CA LEU A 71 -13.80 3.86 19.55
C LEU A 71 -14.46 3.59 18.19
N LEU A 72 -14.50 4.59 17.30
CA LEU A 72 -15.02 4.42 15.93
C LEU A 72 -14.22 3.36 15.17
N ARG A 73 -12.89 3.36 15.28
CA ARG A 73 -12.05 2.32 14.68
C ARG A 73 -12.38 0.95 15.27
N LEU A 74 -12.37 0.79 16.60
CA LEU A 74 -12.63 -0.49 17.27
C LEU A 74 -14.01 -1.06 16.92
N SER A 75 -15.06 -0.24 16.90
CA SER A 75 -16.42 -0.64 16.54
C SER A 75 -16.56 -1.11 15.08
N ARG A 76 -15.61 -0.78 14.20
CA ARG A 76 -15.66 -1.08 12.77
C ARG A 76 -14.72 -2.21 12.37
N SER A 77 -13.49 -2.20 12.88
CA SER A 77 -12.40 -3.06 12.40
C SER A 77 -11.87 -4.07 13.41
N CYS A 78 -12.25 -4.00 14.69
CA CYS A 78 -11.78 -4.98 15.66
C CYS A 78 -12.34 -6.37 15.33
N PRO A 79 -11.49 -7.41 15.25
CA PRO A 79 -11.94 -8.77 14.97
C PRO A 79 -12.64 -9.40 16.18
N LEU A 80 -12.35 -8.93 17.40
CA LEU A 80 -12.98 -9.40 18.64
C LEU A 80 -14.39 -8.81 18.79
N GLN A 81 -15.40 -9.68 18.87
CA GLN A 81 -16.81 -9.28 18.90
C GLN A 81 -17.15 -8.46 20.15
N GLU A 82 -16.60 -8.83 21.31
CA GLU A 82 -16.83 -8.17 22.59
C GLU A 82 -16.28 -6.74 22.62
N VAL A 83 -15.08 -6.52 22.06
CA VAL A 83 -14.46 -5.19 21.96
C VAL A 83 -15.25 -4.32 20.98
N ARG A 84 -15.61 -4.90 19.83
CA ARG A 84 -16.40 -4.21 18.80
C ARG A 84 -17.79 -3.81 19.30
N GLY A 85 -18.48 -4.73 19.99
CA GLY A 85 -19.80 -4.51 20.58
C GLY A 85 -19.75 -3.38 21.60
N ARG A 86 -18.83 -3.45 22.56
CA ARG A 86 -18.70 -2.41 23.58
C ARG A 86 -18.32 -1.04 23.01
N ALA A 87 -17.41 -0.98 22.04
CA ALA A 87 -17.06 0.29 21.40
C ALA A 87 -18.28 0.92 20.69
N THR A 88 -19.15 0.10 20.10
CA THR A 88 -20.41 0.55 19.48
C THR A 88 -21.38 1.09 20.54
N GLU A 89 -21.54 0.38 21.66
CA GLU A 89 -22.38 0.81 22.78
C GLU A 89 -21.90 2.15 23.36
N LEU A 90 -20.60 2.31 23.60
CA LEU A 90 -20.04 3.55 24.15
C LEU A 90 -20.25 4.76 23.22
N LEU A 91 -20.11 4.57 21.91
CA LEU A 91 -20.42 5.62 20.93
C LEU A 91 -21.92 5.96 20.94
N HIS A 92 -22.80 4.96 21.03
CA HIS A 92 -24.24 5.19 21.11
C HIS A 92 -24.62 5.96 22.38
N THR A 93 -24.10 5.55 23.54
CA THR A 93 -24.33 6.25 24.81
C THR A 93 -23.82 7.69 24.77
N ALA A 94 -22.63 7.94 24.21
CA ALA A 94 -22.13 9.30 24.03
C ALA A 94 -23.06 10.14 23.15
N GLN A 95 -23.58 9.56 22.06
CA GLN A 95 -24.53 10.22 21.17
C GLN A 95 -25.87 10.54 21.88
N GLU A 96 -26.40 9.64 22.70
CA GLU A 96 -27.62 9.86 23.49
C GLU A 96 -27.46 10.99 24.53
N GLN A 97 -26.25 11.16 25.07
CA GLN A 97 -25.90 12.25 25.98
C GLN A 97 -25.56 13.56 25.25
N GLY A 98 -25.77 13.63 23.93
CA GLY A 98 -25.58 14.85 23.15
C GLY A 98 -24.13 15.14 22.73
N VAL A 99 -23.21 14.18 22.89
CA VAL A 99 -21.84 14.31 22.37
C VAL A 99 -21.84 14.12 20.85
N GLU A 100 -21.14 14.99 20.14
CA GLU A 100 -20.93 14.84 18.70
C GLU A 100 -19.98 13.66 18.43
N VAL A 101 -20.53 12.54 17.95
CA VAL A 101 -19.76 11.33 17.68
C VAL A 101 -19.31 11.24 16.22
N PRO A 102 -18.07 10.80 15.95
CA PRO A 102 -17.57 10.65 14.59
C PRO A 102 -18.26 9.47 13.90
N ARG A 103 -18.42 9.59 12.59
CA ARG A 103 -18.99 8.54 11.73
C ARG A 103 -18.03 8.24 10.60
N ALA A 104 -17.85 6.96 10.30
CA ALA A 104 -17.01 6.52 9.20
C ALA A 104 -17.62 6.96 7.86
N LEU A 105 -16.79 7.51 6.97
CA LEU A 105 -17.20 7.93 5.64
C LEU A 105 -17.32 6.75 4.66
N ALA A 106 -16.59 5.66 4.93
CA ALA A 106 -16.59 4.45 4.13
C ALA A 106 -17.26 3.27 4.86
N SER A 107 -17.92 2.42 4.09
CA SER A 107 -18.62 1.23 4.59
C SER A 107 -17.72 0.02 4.80
N GLY A 108 -16.50 0.02 4.24
CA GLY A 108 -15.54 -1.08 4.33
C GLY A 108 -14.14 -0.67 3.87
N PRO A 109 -13.20 -1.63 3.78
CA PRO A 109 -11.78 -1.34 3.55
C PRO A 109 -11.45 -0.92 2.12
N SER A 110 -12.27 -1.29 1.13
CA SER A 110 -12.07 -0.96 -0.29
C SER A 110 -13.26 -0.20 -0.87
N ALA A 111 -12.97 0.76 -1.74
CA ALA A 111 -13.96 1.45 -2.59
C ALA A 111 -14.31 0.65 -3.85
N PHE A 112 -13.48 -0.34 -4.22
CA PHE A 112 -13.63 -1.15 -5.43
C PHE A 112 -14.29 -2.50 -5.16
N ILE A 113 -14.17 -3.00 -3.92
CA ILE A 113 -14.65 -4.32 -3.52
C ILE A 113 -15.79 -4.15 -2.51
N PRO A 114 -17.00 -4.66 -2.77
CA PRO A 114 -18.09 -4.61 -1.81
C PRO A 114 -17.73 -5.31 -0.49
N ALA A 115 -17.95 -4.63 0.65
CA ALA A 115 -17.60 -5.17 1.98
C ALA A 115 -18.23 -6.54 2.27
N LYS A 116 -19.45 -6.79 1.78
CA LYS A 116 -20.14 -8.08 1.93
C LYS A 116 -19.44 -9.23 1.20
N GLU A 117 -18.77 -8.95 0.09
CA GLU A 117 -18.05 -9.96 -0.68
C GLU A 117 -16.71 -10.28 -0.03
N MET A 118 -16.01 -9.26 0.48
CA MET A 118 -14.78 -9.49 1.25
C MET A 118 -15.01 -10.38 2.46
N LEU A 119 -16.07 -10.14 3.24
CA LEU A 119 -16.38 -10.96 4.43
C LEU A 119 -16.65 -12.44 4.11
N LYS A 120 -17.10 -12.76 2.89
CA LYS A 120 -17.31 -14.16 2.45
C LYS A 120 -15.99 -14.84 2.05
N GLU A 121 -15.03 -14.06 1.58
CA GLU A 121 -13.76 -14.52 1.01
C GLU A 121 -12.62 -14.52 2.05
N VAL A 122 -12.87 -14.14 3.30
CA VAL A 122 -11.91 -14.28 4.41
C VAL A 122 -12.22 -15.59 5.14
N PRO A 123 -11.50 -16.68 4.83
CA PRO A 123 -11.79 -18.00 5.39
C PRO A 123 -11.35 -18.17 6.84
N ASP A 124 -10.38 -17.37 7.29
CA ASP A 124 -9.71 -17.50 8.58
C ASP A 124 -9.69 -16.14 9.31
N GLN A 125 -10.45 -16.04 10.40
CA GLN A 125 -10.46 -14.84 11.25
C GLN A 125 -9.34 -14.89 12.30
N ASP A 126 -8.71 -16.04 12.54
CA ASP A 126 -7.71 -16.19 13.60
C ASP A 126 -6.47 -15.36 13.29
N ILE A 127 -6.03 -15.31 12.02
CA ILE A 127 -4.91 -14.44 11.61
C ILE A 127 -5.20 -12.94 11.83
N LEU A 128 -6.46 -12.52 11.70
CA LEU A 128 -6.87 -11.14 11.98
C LEU A 128 -6.88 -10.87 13.48
N ILE A 129 -7.35 -11.83 14.28
CA ILE A 129 -7.31 -11.78 15.74
C ILE A 129 -5.85 -11.70 16.22
N GLU A 130 -4.98 -12.57 15.74
CA GLU A 130 -3.55 -12.56 16.08
C GLU A 130 -2.88 -11.23 15.73
N SER A 131 -3.17 -10.69 14.55
CA SER A 131 -2.69 -9.37 14.13
C SER A 131 -3.17 -8.26 15.09
N PHE A 132 -4.45 -8.29 15.47
CA PHE A 132 -5.00 -7.36 16.46
C PHE A 132 -4.31 -7.49 17.82
N LEU A 133 -4.14 -8.72 18.32
CA LEU A 133 -3.52 -8.97 19.63
C LEU A 133 -2.03 -8.57 19.63
N SER A 134 -1.35 -8.62 18.49
CA SER A 134 0.06 -8.25 18.38
C SER A 134 0.29 -6.74 18.23
N VAL A 135 -0.57 -6.03 17.48
CA VAL A 135 -0.31 -4.64 17.04
C VAL A 135 -1.39 -3.66 17.51
N GLY A 136 -2.51 -4.16 18.05
CA GLY A 136 -3.65 -3.36 18.53
C GLY A 136 -4.49 -2.73 17.43
N ARG A 137 -4.34 -3.23 16.19
CA ARG A 137 -5.04 -2.73 15.00
C ARG A 137 -5.08 -3.79 13.90
N VAL A 138 -6.21 -3.81 13.20
CA VAL A 138 -6.35 -4.47 11.89
C VAL A 138 -6.71 -3.37 10.91
N ASP A 139 -5.76 -3.01 10.07
CA ASP A 139 -5.93 -1.96 9.07
C ASP A 139 -6.54 -2.51 7.77
N HIS A 140 -7.00 -1.61 6.91
CA HIS A 140 -7.62 -1.98 5.63
C HIS A 140 -6.68 -2.77 4.70
N ILE A 141 -5.36 -2.56 4.76
CA ILE A 141 -4.38 -3.41 4.03
C ILE A 141 -4.49 -4.85 4.52
N THR A 142 -4.40 -5.06 5.83
CA THR A 142 -4.50 -6.38 6.48
C THR A 142 -5.83 -7.05 6.13
N MET A 143 -6.93 -6.29 6.16
CA MET A 143 -8.27 -6.82 5.81
C MET A 143 -8.39 -7.27 4.36
N VAL A 144 -7.83 -6.53 3.40
CA VAL A 144 -7.86 -6.95 1.99
C VAL A 144 -6.94 -8.14 1.76
N MET A 145 -5.74 -8.13 2.34
CA MET A 145 -4.79 -9.24 2.24
C MET A 145 -5.29 -10.52 2.89
N ALA A 146 -6.23 -10.44 3.85
CA ALA A 146 -6.83 -11.62 4.51
C ALA A 146 -7.66 -12.51 3.57
N MET A 147 -7.98 -12.06 2.35
CA MET A 147 -8.50 -12.92 1.29
C MET A 147 -7.46 -13.98 0.84
N HIS A 148 -6.19 -13.79 1.19
CA HIS A 148 -5.08 -14.70 0.96
C HIS A 148 -4.23 -14.92 2.23
N PRO A 149 -4.71 -15.70 3.22
CA PRO A 149 -4.06 -15.84 4.52
C PRO A 149 -2.60 -16.31 4.48
N ALA A 150 -2.28 -17.22 3.55
CA ALA A 150 -0.91 -17.72 3.35
C ALA A 150 0.07 -16.56 3.04
N TYR A 151 -0.36 -15.61 2.19
CA TYR A 151 0.43 -14.43 1.89
C TYR A 151 0.40 -13.41 3.04
N LEU A 152 -0.75 -13.20 3.67
CA LEU A 152 -0.87 -12.28 4.80
C LEU A 152 0.11 -12.64 5.94
N SER A 153 0.27 -13.93 6.23
CA SER A 153 1.18 -14.41 7.29
C SER A 153 2.64 -13.99 7.04
N CYS A 154 3.19 -14.26 5.85
CA CYS A 154 4.55 -13.86 5.53
C CYS A 154 4.70 -12.34 5.38
N PHE A 155 3.65 -11.64 4.93
CA PHE A 155 3.62 -10.18 4.88
C PHE A 155 3.74 -9.55 6.27
N LEU A 156 2.91 -9.98 7.24
CA LEU A 156 2.93 -9.44 8.60
C LEU A 156 4.26 -9.70 9.29
N ARG A 157 4.84 -10.91 9.15
CA ARG A 157 6.17 -11.23 9.69
C ARG A 157 7.26 -10.33 9.12
N THR A 158 7.24 -10.12 7.79
CA THR A 158 8.21 -9.23 7.13
C THR A 158 8.04 -7.78 7.58
N GLN A 159 6.80 -7.30 7.68
CA GLN A 159 6.53 -5.92 8.11
C GLN A 159 6.97 -5.68 9.56
N HIS A 160 6.72 -6.63 10.46
CA HIS A 160 7.17 -6.58 11.84
C HIS A 160 8.71 -6.56 11.93
N ALA A 161 9.40 -7.45 11.21
CA ALA A 161 10.86 -7.45 11.17
C ALA A 161 11.43 -6.14 10.61
N LEU A 162 10.80 -5.58 9.58
CA LEU A 162 11.28 -4.39 8.89
C LEU A 162 11.12 -3.12 9.73
N LEU A 163 9.99 -2.97 10.45
CA LEU A 163 9.62 -1.74 11.15
C LEU A 163 9.83 -1.80 12.67
N GLU A 164 9.63 -2.95 13.30
CA GLU A 164 9.55 -3.06 14.77
C GLU A 164 10.78 -3.71 15.42
N MET A 165 11.36 -4.75 14.80
CA MET A 165 12.50 -5.48 15.36
C MET A 165 13.80 -4.64 15.40
N ASP A 166 14.76 -5.00 16.24
CA ASP A 166 16.06 -4.34 16.25
C ASP A 166 16.77 -4.41 14.89
N GLY A 167 17.46 -3.34 14.52
CA GLY A 167 18.09 -3.22 13.21
C GLY A 167 18.94 -1.95 13.08
N PRO A 168 19.60 -1.75 11.93
CA PRO A 168 20.56 -0.66 11.74
C PRO A 168 19.99 0.74 11.93
N LEU A 169 18.70 0.93 11.68
CA LEU A 169 18.03 2.23 11.77
C LEU A 169 17.13 2.34 13.02
N PRO A 170 17.06 3.52 13.68
CA PRO A 170 16.09 3.76 14.74
C PRO A 170 14.64 3.64 14.23
N ARG A 171 13.73 3.12 15.06
CA ARG A 171 12.31 2.88 14.71
C ARG A 171 11.62 4.09 14.05
N HIS A 172 11.72 5.28 14.65
CA HIS A 172 11.13 6.50 14.07
C HIS A 172 11.74 6.84 12.69
N TRP A 173 13.03 6.60 12.46
CA TRP A 173 13.63 6.84 11.13
C TRP A 173 13.03 5.91 10.08
N ARG A 174 12.75 4.66 10.45
CA ARG A 174 12.15 3.67 9.52
C ARG A 174 10.78 4.11 9.06
N HIS A 175 9.93 4.54 10.01
CA HIS A 175 8.62 5.10 9.69
C HIS A 175 8.73 6.37 8.83
N TYR A 176 9.65 7.29 9.14
CA TYR A 176 9.83 8.50 8.34
C TYR A 176 10.33 8.19 6.90
N ILE A 177 11.20 7.20 6.73
CA ILE A 177 11.62 6.71 5.40
C ILE A 177 10.41 6.18 4.62
N ALA A 178 9.54 5.40 5.28
CA ALA A 178 8.31 4.91 4.65
C ALA A 178 7.33 6.06 4.30
N VAL A 179 7.26 7.12 5.11
CA VAL A 179 6.51 8.35 4.79
C VAL A 179 7.04 9.01 3.51
N MET A 180 8.36 9.22 3.41
CA MET A 180 8.99 9.81 2.22
C MET A 180 8.76 8.97 0.96
N ALA A 181 8.82 7.65 1.08
CA ALA A 181 8.57 6.72 -0.01
C ALA A 181 7.08 6.75 -0.44
N ALA A 182 6.16 6.66 0.51
CA ALA A 182 4.73 6.69 0.23
C ALA A 182 4.28 8.00 -0.47
N ALA A 183 4.90 9.12 -0.10
CA ALA A 183 4.64 10.42 -0.70
C ALA A 183 5.00 10.47 -2.21
N ARG A 184 5.96 9.67 -2.70
CA ARG A 184 6.30 9.58 -4.15
C ARG A 184 5.12 9.15 -5.03
N HIS A 185 4.14 8.45 -4.46
CA HIS A 185 2.92 7.97 -5.12
C HIS A 185 1.66 8.61 -4.58
N HIS A 186 1.79 9.77 -3.92
CA HIS A 186 0.66 10.50 -3.34
C HIS A 186 -0.23 9.65 -2.42
N CYS A 187 0.32 8.61 -1.79
CA CYS A 187 -0.47 7.65 -1.04
C CYS A 187 -0.77 8.17 0.37
N SER A 188 -1.78 9.03 0.48
CA SER A 188 -2.23 9.62 1.76
C SER A 188 -2.57 8.57 2.82
N TYR A 189 -2.99 7.37 2.40
CA TYR A 189 -3.23 6.25 3.30
C TYR A 189 -1.94 5.86 4.04
N LEU A 190 -0.89 5.49 3.29
CA LEU A 190 0.39 5.06 3.87
C LEU A 190 1.17 6.20 4.54
N VAL A 191 1.08 7.43 4.00
CA VAL A 191 1.65 8.62 4.65
C VAL A 191 1.05 8.82 6.04
N GLN A 192 -0.28 8.71 6.20
CA GLN A 192 -0.91 8.81 7.52
C GLN A 192 -0.56 7.64 8.43
N GLN A 193 -0.52 6.41 7.90
CA GLN A 193 -0.15 5.23 8.67
C GLN A 193 1.25 5.34 9.27
N HIS A 194 2.24 5.64 8.43
CA HIS A 194 3.62 5.72 8.89
C HIS A 194 3.89 7.02 9.66
N SER A 195 3.14 8.11 9.43
CA SER A 195 3.17 9.30 10.30
C SER A 195 2.75 8.98 11.73
N ALA A 196 1.67 8.19 11.91
CA ALA A 196 1.26 7.74 13.24
C ALA A 196 2.33 6.88 13.90
N GLY A 197 2.86 5.87 13.19
CA GLY A 197 3.95 5.03 13.71
C GLY A 197 5.25 5.81 14.00
N PHE A 198 5.54 6.86 13.24
CA PHE A 198 6.66 7.76 13.50
C PHE A 198 6.51 8.50 14.83
N LEU A 199 5.33 9.09 15.08
CA LEU A 199 5.04 9.80 16.33
C LEU A 199 5.02 8.84 17.52
N ASP A 200 4.41 7.65 17.38
CA ASP A 200 4.39 6.60 18.40
C ASP A 200 5.81 6.10 18.75
N ALA A 201 6.75 6.19 17.80
CA ALA A 201 8.16 5.85 18.01
C ALA A 201 9.00 7.01 18.58
N GLY A 202 8.37 8.11 18.99
CA GLY A 202 9.03 9.29 19.56
C GLY A 202 9.61 10.25 18.51
N GLY A 203 9.15 10.16 17.26
CA GLY A 203 9.53 11.07 16.19
C GLY A 203 9.05 12.50 16.43
N GLU A 204 9.85 13.48 16.00
CA GLU A 204 9.52 14.90 16.14
C GLU A 204 8.49 15.34 15.09
N GLU A 205 7.32 15.79 15.53
CA GLU A 205 6.20 16.19 14.65
C GLU A 205 6.58 17.22 13.57
N SER A 206 7.57 18.09 13.85
CA SER A 206 8.04 19.10 12.90
C SER A 206 8.54 18.49 11.59
N TRP A 207 9.07 17.26 11.60
CA TRP A 207 9.56 16.58 10.40
C TRP A 207 8.43 16.27 9.41
N LEU A 208 7.20 16.07 9.89
CA LEU A 208 6.02 15.79 9.07
C LEU A 208 5.48 17.04 8.37
N SER A 209 5.90 18.24 8.81
CA SER A 209 5.51 19.52 8.20
C SER A 209 6.24 19.79 6.88
N GLY A 210 7.24 18.98 6.53
CA GLY A 210 7.94 19.04 5.25
C GLY A 210 9.38 18.59 5.35
N LEU A 211 9.93 18.14 4.23
CA LEU A 211 11.24 17.48 4.16
C LEU A 211 12.38 18.33 4.72
N LYS A 212 12.32 19.66 4.56
CA LYS A 212 13.31 20.61 5.08
C LYS A 212 13.53 20.53 6.60
N HIS A 213 12.56 19.99 7.34
CA HIS A 213 12.64 19.83 8.79
C HIS A 213 13.33 18.51 9.21
N ALA A 214 13.42 17.52 8.32
CA ALA A 214 14.08 16.26 8.61
C ALA A 214 15.61 16.39 8.62
N PRO A 215 16.36 15.54 9.35
CA PRO A 215 17.82 15.50 9.33
C PRO A 215 18.39 15.38 7.91
N THR A 216 19.50 16.06 7.64
CA THR A 216 20.18 16.03 6.34
C THR A 216 20.52 14.60 5.89
N LYS A 217 20.86 13.70 6.83
CA LYS A 217 21.08 12.27 6.54
C LYS A 217 19.87 11.63 5.86
N LEU A 218 18.65 11.87 6.36
CA LEU A 218 17.43 11.35 5.74
C LEU A 218 17.12 12.04 4.40
N ARG A 219 17.35 13.36 4.31
CA ARG A 219 17.17 14.10 3.04
C ARG A 219 18.10 13.60 1.93
N SER A 220 19.30 13.13 2.25
CA SER A 220 20.23 12.57 1.25
C SER A 220 19.66 11.36 0.49
N LEU A 221 18.64 10.67 1.03
CA LEU A 221 17.97 9.56 0.36
C LEU A 221 17.05 9.98 -0.79
N GLN A 222 16.71 11.27 -0.96
CA GLN A 222 15.68 11.70 -1.93
C GLN A 222 15.98 11.27 -3.37
N THR A 223 17.24 11.38 -3.81
CA THR A 223 17.64 10.93 -5.15
C THR A 223 17.39 9.43 -5.31
N LEU A 224 17.82 8.61 -4.35
CA LEU A 224 17.59 7.17 -4.44
C LEU A 224 16.10 6.82 -4.33
N ASN A 225 15.35 7.53 -3.48
CA ASN A 225 13.91 7.37 -3.30
C ASN A 225 13.12 7.60 -4.60
N LYS A 226 13.36 8.73 -5.30
CA LYS A 226 12.67 9.03 -6.56
C LYS A 226 13.04 8.03 -7.67
N LEU A 227 14.29 7.58 -7.73
CA LEU A 227 14.72 6.57 -8.70
C LEU A 227 14.08 5.20 -8.41
N LEU A 228 14.13 4.72 -7.16
CA LEU A 228 13.49 3.48 -6.74
C LEU A 228 11.99 3.44 -7.05
N ALA A 229 11.28 4.55 -6.80
CA ALA A 229 9.84 4.64 -7.03
C ALA A 229 9.48 4.50 -8.52
N HIS A 230 10.26 5.14 -9.38
CA HIS A 230 9.79 5.50 -10.73
C HIS A 230 10.66 4.95 -11.85
N ARG A 231 11.99 4.96 -11.71
CA ARG A 231 12.96 4.60 -12.75
C ARG A 231 14.17 3.87 -12.14
N PRO A 232 13.98 2.69 -11.52
CA PRO A 232 15.04 2.03 -10.76
C PRO A 232 16.25 1.61 -11.62
N TRP A 233 16.06 1.44 -12.93
CA TRP A 233 17.14 1.14 -13.88
C TRP A 233 18.17 2.27 -14.05
N LEU A 234 17.86 3.49 -13.62
CA LEU A 234 18.80 4.61 -13.61
C LEU A 234 19.72 4.62 -12.39
N ILE A 235 19.56 3.69 -11.45
CA ILE A 235 20.40 3.62 -10.26
C ILE A 235 21.79 3.08 -10.67
N THR A 236 22.83 3.87 -10.39
CA THR A 236 24.22 3.57 -10.71
C THR A 236 25.06 3.45 -9.43
N LEU A 237 26.30 3.00 -9.58
CA LEU A 237 27.30 2.97 -8.51
C LEU A 237 27.53 4.36 -7.89
N GLN A 238 27.43 5.44 -8.67
CA GLN A 238 27.66 6.80 -8.17
C GLN A 238 26.61 7.19 -7.12
N HIS A 239 25.34 6.85 -7.33
CA HIS A 239 24.29 7.10 -6.34
C HIS A 239 24.55 6.37 -5.02
N ILE A 240 25.15 5.17 -5.07
CA ILE A 240 25.55 4.43 -3.86
C ILE A 240 26.75 5.12 -3.21
N GLN A 241 27.77 5.46 -3.99
CA GLN A 241 28.98 6.13 -3.52
C GLN A 241 28.66 7.43 -2.79
N GLU A 242 27.79 8.28 -3.32
CA GLU A 242 27.39 9.56 -2.70
C GLU A 242 26.84 9.38 -1.27
N LEU A 243 26.21 8.23 -0.96
CA LEU A 243 25.62 7.95 0.35
C LEU A 243 26.61 7.32 1.34
N VAL A 244 27.57 6.51 0.87
CA VAL A 244 28.43 5.68 1.75
C VAL A 244 29.91 6.11 1.77
N CYS A 245 30.33 6.99 0.86
CA CYS A 245 31.72 7.37 0.64
C CYS A 245 32.44 7.91 1.90
N PRO A 246 33.72 7.55 2.10
CA PRO A 246 34.63 8.23 3.02
C PRO A 246 34.67 9.75 2.89
N GLY A 247 34.12 10.44 3.89
CA GLY A 247 34.12 11.91 3.96
C GLY A 247 32.76 12.58 3.74
N ALA A 248 31.70 11.81 3.44
CA ALA A 248 30.34 12.33 3.45
C ALA A 248 29.97 12.85 4.86
N GLU A 249 29.49 14.09 4.94
CA GLU A 249 29.08 14.76 6.19
C GLU A 249 28.01 13.95 6.95
N HIS A 250 27.15 13.26 6.20
CA HIS A 250 26.06 12.43 6.72
C HIS A 250 26.07 11.02 6.13
N ARG A 251 27.18 10.31 6.37
CA ARG A 251 27.42 8.98 5.83
C ARG A 251 26.39 7.93 6.29
N TRP A 252 25.96 7.12 5.33
CA TRP A 252 25.26 5.85 5.55
C TRP A 252 26.26 4.68 5.60
N SER A 253 26.12 3.80 6.57
CA SER A 253 26.72 2.47 6.47
C SER A 253 25.97 1.63 5.43
N LEU A 254 26.60 0.59 4.88
CA LEU A 254 25.92 -0.32 3.95
C LEU A 254 24.71 -1.03 4.60
N ALA A 255 24.78 -1.31 5.92
CA ALA A 255 23.68 -1.91 6.68
C ALA A 255 22.50 -0.94 6.86
N GLU A 256 22.76 0.33 7.16
CA GLU A 256 21.72 1.36 7.20
C GLU A 256 21.12 1.59 5.80
N LEU A 257 21.94 1.64 4.76
CA LEU A 257 21.50 1.90 3.39
C LEU A 257 20.62 0.75 2.87
N ILE A 258 21.02 -0.52 3.07
CA ILE A 258 20.21 -1.65 2.62
C ILE A 258 18.85 -1.67 3.33
N HIS A 259 18.81 -1.33 4.62
CA HIS A 259 17.56 -1.25 5.37
C HIS A 259 16.66 -0.13 4.82
N ALA A 260 17.21 1.06 4.56
CA ALA A 260 16.48 2.17 3.94
C ALA A 260 15.97 1.83 2.53
N VAL A 261 16.77 1.14 1.71
CA VAL A 261 16.38 0.70 0.37
C VAL A 261 15.19 -0.26 0.43
N ILE A 262 15.23 -1.25 1.32
CA ILE A 262 14.13 -2.20 1.50
C ILE A 262 12.88 -1.49 2.01
N LEU A 263 13.01 -0.57 2.97
CA LEU A 263 11.89 0.25 3.46
C LEU A 263 11.23 1.06 2.34
N MET A 264 12.02 1.77 1.52
CA MET A 264 11.50 2.57 0.41
C MET A 264 10.83 1.69 -0.65
N ALA A 265 11.50 0.62 -1.10
CA ALA A 265 10.95 -0.28 -2.09
C ALA A 265 9.67 -0.98 -1.60
N HIS A 266 9.65 -1.41 -0.33
CA HIS A 266 8.46 -1.99 0.31
C HIS A 266 7.31 -0.99 0.33
N ALA A 267 7.52 0.23 0.81
CA ALA A 267 6.49 1.26 0.85
C ALA A 267 5.97 1.63 -0.56
N HIS A 268 6.85 1.74 -1.57
CA HIS A 268 6.44 1.96 -2.96
C HIS A 268 5.52 0.84 -3.47
N SER A 269 5.92 -0.42 -3.27
CA SER A 269 5.11 -1.57 -3.67
C SER A 269 3.76 -1.61 -2.94
N LEU A 270 3.75 -1.26 -1.65
CA LEU A 270 2.54 -1.20 -0.86
C LEU A 270 1.61 -0.06 -1.28
N CYS A 271 2.15 1.07 -1.79
CA CYS A 271 1.34 2.10 -2.47
C CYS A 271 0.63 1.52 -3.70
N SER A 272 1.31 0.70 -4.51
CA SER A 272 0.68 0.02 -5.65
C SER A 272 -0.49 -0.82 -5.19
N PHE A 273 -0.31 -1.64 -4.14
CA PHE A 273 -1.39 -2.44 -3.57
C PHE A 273 -2.55 -1.58 -3.06
N GLY A 274 -2.24 -0.52 -2.31
CA GLY A 274 -3.25 0.37 -1.73
C GLY A 274 -4.14 1.04 -2.78
N TRP A 275 -3.53 1.56 -3.85
CA TRP A 275 -4.27 2.13 -4.97
C TRP A 275 -4.96 1.07 -5.83
N GLY A 276 -4.28 -0.05 -6.09
CA GLY A 276 -4.76 -1.18 -6.88
C GLY A 276 -6.05 -1.81 -6.34
N CYS A 277 -6.14 -1.90 -5.02
CA CYS A 277 -7.32 -2.38 -4.29
C CYS A 277 -8.28 -1.25 -3.88
N GLY A 278 -7.99 0.00 -4.21
CA GLY A 278 -8.84 1.16 -3.92
C GLY A 278 -9.13 1.34 -2.43
N LEU A 279 -8.11 1.29 -1.59
CA LEU A 279 -8.30 1.34 -0.14
C LEU A 279 -8.98 2.65 0.30
N ASN A 280 -10.00 2.53 1.14
CA ASN A 280 -10.58 3.66 1.82
C ASN A 280 -9.64 4.15 2.94
N PRO A 281 -9.65 5.44 3.29
CA PRO A 281 -8.98 5.93 4.49
C PRO A 281 -9.48 5.18 5.73
N GLU A 282 -8.61 4.97 6.72
CA GLU A 282 -9.02 4.38 8.00
C GLU A 282 -10.06 5.27 8.71
N PRO A 283 -10.95 4.71 9.55
CA PRO A 283 -11.95 5.49 10.28
C PRO A 283 -11.37 6.57 11.22
N ASN A 284 -10.09 6.50 11.56
CA ASN A 284 -9.38 7.48 12.37
C ASN A 284 -8.41 8.37 11.55
N HIS A 285 -8.31 8.15 10.24
CA HIS A 285 -7.53 9.01 9.33
C HIS A 285 -8.33 10.23 8.89
N ILE A 286 -7.62 11.30 8.54
CA ILE A 286 -8.19 12.45 7.83
C ILE A 286 -8.79 11.94 6.51
N GLY A 287 -10.05 12.32 6.27
CA GLY A 287 -10.85 11.83 5.13
C GLY A 287 -11.55 10.49 5.36
N GLY A 288 -11.36 9.84 6.51
CA GLY A 288 -12.05 8.59 6.87
C GLY A 288 -13.25 8.75 7.80
N TYR A 289 -13.42 9.93 8.41
CA TYR A 289 -14.53 10.23 9.32
C TYR A 289 -15.12 11.63 9.11
N THR A 290 -16.34 11.83 9.62
CA THR A 290 -16.97 13.14 9.78
C THR A 290 -17.73 13.22 11.12
N PHE A 291 -17.72 14.38 11.74
CA PHE A 291 -18.55 14.69 12.91
C PHE A 291 -19.91 15.29 12.50
N GLN A 292 -20.01 15.79 11.27
CA GLN A 292 -21.23 16.40 10.76
C GLN A 292 -22.40 15.40 10.76
N LEU A 293 -23.61 15.88 11.04
CA LEU A 293 -24.85 15.10 10.94
C LEU A 293 -25.16 14.72 9.48
N PRO A 294 -25.87 13.60 9.24
CA PRO A 294 -26.25 13.23 7.88
C PRO A 294 -27.24 14.28 7.38
N SER A 295 -26.79 15.10 6.43
CA SER A 295 -27.72 15.97 5.71
C SER A 295 -28.67 15.09 4.89
N PRO A 296 -29.97 15.40 4.79
CA PRO A 296 -30.92 14.65 3.95
C PRO A 296 -30.49 14.55 2.47
N SER A 297 -29.60 15.44 2.02
CA SER A 297 -29.01 15.51 0.69
C SER A 297 -27.71 14.70 0.51
N HIS A 298 -27.12 14.18 1.59
CA HIS A 298 -25.95 13.30 1.57
C HIS A 298 -26.37 11.88 1.94
N LEU A 299 -27.10 11.24 1.03
CA LEU A 299 -27.07 9.77 0.96
C LEU A 299 -25.59 9.35 0.82
N PRO A 300 -25.17 8.21 1.41
CA PRO A 300 -23.88 7.64 1.06
C PRO A 300 -23.82 7.62 -0.47
N ARG A 301 -22.72 8.10 -1.07
CA ARG A 301 -22.45 7.86 -2.48
C ARG A 301 -22.39 6.34 -2.64
N SER A 302 -23.54 5.74 -2.87
CA SER A 302 -23.63 4.43 -3.46
C SER A 302 -22.90 4.54 -4.80
N PRO A 303 -22.06 3.58 -5.18
CA PRO A 303 -21.53 3.51 -6.52
C PRO A 303 -22.65 3.08 -7.48
N HIS A 304 -23.77 3.82 -7.50
CA HIS A 304 -24.73 3.75 -8.57
C HIS A 304 -24.25 4.71 -9.65
N SER A 305 -23.56 4.13 -10.62
CA SER A 305 -23.44 4.67 -11.96
C SER A 305 -24.83 5.18 -12.41
N PRO A 306 -24.98 6.37 -13.00
CA PRO A 306 -26.25 6.81 -13.57
C PRO A 306 -26.48 6.12 -14.92
N HIS A 307 -26.49 4.78 -14.93
CA HIS A 307 -27.00 3.91 -15.99
C HIS A 307 -27.10 2.51 -15.39
N SER A 308 -28.18 2.22 -14.67
CA SER A 308 -28.66 0.84 -14.64
C SER A 308 -29.25 0.57 -16.02
N PRO A 309 -28.72 -0.38 -16.82
CA PRO A 309 -29.54 -0.95 -17.87
C PRO A 309 -30.76 -1.55 -17.18
N ALA A 310 -31.92 -1.38 -17.81
CA ALA A 310 -33.09 -2.15 -17.43
C ALA A 310 -32.70 -3.63 -17.33
N HIS A 311 -33.38 -4.35 -16.45
CA HIS A 311 -33.32 -5.80 -16.33
C HIS A 311 -33.73 -6.43 -17.69
N GLU A 312 -32.81 -6.51 -18.64
CA GLU A 312 -32.94 -7.26 -19.88
C GLU A 312 -31.87 -8.36 -19.86
N ASP A 313 -32.35 -9.57 -19.59
CA ASP A 313 -31.78 -10.87 -19.97
C ASP A 313 -30.37 -11.26 -19.43
N GLY A 314 -30.27 -11.46 -18.11
CA GLY A 314 -29.09 -12.03 -17.45
C GLY A 314 -28.73 -13.47 -17.82
N ARG A 315 -29.39 -14.10 -18.80
CA ARG A 315 -29.00 -15.42 -19.33
C ARG A 315 -27.96 -15.33 -20.46
N GLN A 316 -27.90 -14.21 -21.19
CA GLN A 316 -27.00 -14.04 -22.32
C GLN A 316 -25.57 -13.65 -21.88
N GLU A 317 -25.42 -12.76 -20.89
CA GLU A 317 -24.12 -12.28 -20.37
C GLU A 317 -23.33 -13.37 -19.59
N LEU A 318 -24.04 -14.27 -18.89
CA LEU A 318 -23.40 -15.39 -18.18
C LEU A 318 -22.78 -16.41 -19.15
N GLY A 319 -23.38 -16.62 -20.32
CA GLY A 319 -22.87 -17.51 -21.36
C GLY A 319 -21.66 -16.92 -22.08
N ASP A 320 -21.68 -15.62 -22.38
CA ASP A 320 -20.58 -14.90 -23.04
C ASP A 320 -19.34 -14.82 -22.14
N GLY A 321 -19.53 -14.54 -20.85
CA GLY A 321 -18.44 -14.50 -19.88
C GLY A 321 -17.79 -15.84 -19.56
N ALA A 322 -18.56 -16.93 -19.59
CA ALA A 322 -18.00 -18.28 -19.48
C ALA A 322 -17.12 -18.62 -20.68
N MET A 323 -17.55 -18.22 -21.89
CA MET A 323 -16.78 -18.43 -23.10
C MET A 323 -15.44 -17.68 -23.06
N GLU A 324 -15.38 -16.43 -22.58
CA GLU A 324 -14.12 -15.67 -22.47
C GLU A 324 -13.10 -16.35 -21.55
N VAL A 325 -13.55 -16.84 -20.39
CA VAL A 325 -12.69 -17.54 -19.42
C VAL A 325 -12.22 -18.88 -19.98
N GLU A 326 -13.12 -19.65 -20.62
CA GLU A 326 -12.79 -20.93 -21.26
C GLU A 326 -11.76 -20.75 -22.39
N VAL A 327 -11.87 -19.70 -23.19
CA VAL A 327 -10.88 -19.36 -24.24
C VAL A 327 -9.51 -19.07 -23.62
N LEU A 328 -9.44 -18.34 -22.50
CA LEU A 328 -8.18 -18.12 -21.80
C LEU A 328 -7.59 -19.44 -21.27
N MET A 329 -8.42 -20.30 -20.68
CA MET A 329 -8.00 -21.62 -20.21
C MET A 329 -7.47 -22.48 -21.36
N GLN A 330 -8.12 -22.47 -22.52
CA GLN A 330 -7.66 -23.18 -23.70
C GLN A 330 -6.28 -22.68 -24.15
N ARG A 331 -6.08 -21.35 -24.23
CA ARG A 331 -4.79 -20.76 -24.58
C ARG A 331 -3.68 -21.16 -23.61
N MET A 332 -3.99 -21.26 -22.31
CA MET A 332 -3.03 -21.71 -21.31
C MET A 332 -2.60 -23.17 -21.54
N VAL A 333 -3.56 -24.05 -21.86
CA VAL A 333 -3.27 -25.45 -22.19
C VAL A 333 -2.45 -25.56 -23.47
N GLU A 334 -2.80 -24.81 -24.51
CA GLU A 334 -2.05 -24.76 -25.78
C GLU A 334 -0.59 -24.34 -25.55
N LEU A 335 -0.35 -23.29 -24.77
CA LEU A 335 1.01 -22.84 -24.42
C LEU A 335 1.80 -23.86 -23.58
N GLN A 336 1.13 -24.65 -22.74
CA GLN A 336 1.77 -25.71 -21.97
C GLN A 336 2.15 -26.93 -22.83
N GLN A 337 1.43 -27.14 -23.94
CA GLN A 337 1.67 -28.24 -24.89
C GLN A 337 2.62 -27.84 -26.03
N GLN A 338 2.84 -26.55 -26.26
CA GLN A 338 3.77 -26.04 -27.26
C GLN A 338 5.22 -26.25 -26.80
N GLU A 339 5.91 -27.21 -27.41
CA GLU A 339 7.37 -27.38 -27.36
C GLU A 339 8.08 -26.60 -28.49
N GLU A 340 7.49 -25.50 -29.00
CA GLU A 340 8.14 -24.71 -30.06
C GLU A 340 9.43 -24.05 -29.54
N GLU A 341 10.58 -24.53 -30.01
CA GLU A 341 11.88 -23.91 -29.79
C GLU A 341 11.97 -22.57 -30.55
N CYS A 342 11.61 -21.49 -29.88
CA CYS A 342 11.86 -20.13 -30.35
C CYS A 342 13.37 -19.84 -30.28
N THR A 343 13.95 -19.27 -31.34
CA THR A 343 15.39 -18.93 -31.32
C THR A 343 15.67 -17.81 -30.32
N GLN A 344 16.89 -17.74 -29.78
CA GLN A 344 17.26 -16.66 -28.84
C GLN A 344 17.03 -15.26 -29.44
N GLU A 345 17.29 -15.07 -30.74
CA GLU A 345 17.08 -13.78 -31.42
C GLU A 345 15.60 -13.40 -31.51
N GLU A 346 14.71 -14.37 -31.75
CA GLU A 346 13.27 -14.16 -31.75
C GLU A 346 12.75 -13.83 -30.34
N MET A 347 13.26 -14.50 -29.30
CA MET A 347 12.91 -14.23 -27.90
C MET A 347 13.26 -12.80 -27.50
N VAL A 348 14.46 -12.33 -27.90
CA VAL A 348 14.86 -10.94 -27.72
C VAL A 348 13.92 -10.00 -28.46
N THR A 349 13.58 -10.31 -29.71
CA THR A 349 12.67 -9.48 -30.53
C THR A 349 11.27 -9.39 -29.91
N ARG A 350 10.74 -10.49 -29.37
CA ARG A 350 9.44 -10.53 -28.69
C ARG A 350 9.46 -9.71 -27.40
N PHE A 351 10.53 -9.79 -26.61
CA PHE A 351 10.73 -8.92 -25.45
C PHE A 351 10.76 -7.43 -25.83
N GLU A 352 11.54 -7.07 -26.85
CA GLU A 352 11.64 -5.68 -27.32
C GLU A 352 10.30 -5.14 -27.81
N ARG A 353 9.50 -5.98 -28.49
CA ARG A 353 8.14 -5.64 -28.91
C ARG A 353 7.22 -5.39 -27.71
N GLU A 354 7.24 -6.29 -26.74
CA GLU A 354 6.39 -6.22 -25.54
C GLU A 354 6.72 -4.97 -24.71
N ARG A 355 8.02 -4.71 -24.50
CA ARG A 355 8.48 -3.55 -23.76
C ARG A 355 8.18 -2.21 -24.45
N SER A 356 8.19 -2.19 -25.78
CA SER A 356 7.92 -0.98 -26.57
C SER A 356 6.42 -0.70 -26.77
N GLU A 357 5.55 -1.56 -26.23
CA GLU A 357 4.11 -1.38 -26.34
C GLU A 357 3.65 -0.18 -25.49
N SER A 358 3.19 0.86 -26.18
CA SER A 358 2.60 2.02 -25.53
C SER A 358 1.15 1.73 -25.13
N ILE A 359 0.97 1.42 -23.85
CA ILE A 359 -0.35 1.28 -23.23
C ILE A 359 -0.72 2.60 -22.54
N PRO A 360 -1.82 3.26 -22.96
CA PRO A 360 -2.23 4.52 -22.35
C PRO A 360 -2.75 4.26 -20.93
N THR A 361 -2.19 4.99 -19.95
CA THR A 361 -2.74 5.06 -18.59
C THR A 361 -3.64 6.30 -18.47
N THR A 362 -4.69 6.21 -17.66
CA THR A 362 -5.70 7.26 -17.54
C THR A 362 -5.22 8.47 -16.73
N VAL A 363 -5.32 9.68 -17.27
CA VAL A 363 -4.78 10.93 -16.68
C VAL A 363 -5.70 11.56 -15.62
N VAL A 364 -6.62 10.81 -14.99
CA VAL A 364 -7.52 11.43 -14.00
C VAL A 364 -6.75 11.65 -12.71
N ARG A 365 -6.47 12.92 -12.41
CA ARG A 365 -5.68 13.37 -11.25
C ARG A 365 -6.58 14.13 -10.28
N GLU A 366 -6.69 13.64 -9.06
CA GLU A 366 -6.96 14.53 -7.93
C GLU A 366 -5.63 15.13 -7.47
N ALA A 367 -5.62 16.43 -7.17
CA ALA A 367 -4.42 17.07 -6.65
C ALA A 367 -4.12 16.48 -5.25
N PRO A 368 -2.91 15.96 -5.01
CA PRO A 368 -2.56 15.47 -3.68
C PRO A 368 -2.56 16.63 -2.67
N PRO A 369 -2.80 16.36 -1.37
CA PRO A 369 -2.70 17.38 -0.35
C PRO A 369 -1.29 18.02 -0.34
N ASP A 370 -1.21 19.34 -0.15
CA ASP A 370 0.06 20.08 -0.11
C ASP A 370 1.07 19.51 0.89
N LEU A 371 0.58 18.96 2.01
CA LEU A 371 1.40 18.30 3.02
C LEU A 371 2.16 17.09 2.46
N VAL A 372 1.52 16.31 1.57
CA VAL A 372 2.15 15.14 0.93
C VAL A 372 3.22 15.59 -0.07
N LEU A 373 2.97 16.67 -0.79
CA LEU A 373 3.94 17.25 -1.73
C LEU A 373 5.15 17.85 -1.01
N GLY A 374 4.97 18.41 0.19
CA GLY A 374 6.05 18.96 1.01
C GLY A 374 7.06 17.94 1.54
N LEU A 375 6.79 16.64 1.41
CA LEU A 375 7.62 15.54 1.92
C LEU A 375 8.61 14.97 0.89
N VAL A 376 8.59 15.46 -0.35
CA VAL A 376 9.42 14.95 -1.46
C VAL A 376 10.05 16.08 -2.28
N GLU A 377 11.22 15.81 -2.88
CA GLU A 377 11.84 16.68 -3.89
C GLU A 377 11.42 16.24 -5.30
N GLU A 378 11.32 17.17 -6.25
CA GLU A 378 10.91 16.90 -7.65
C GLU A 378 9.63 16.04 -7.70
N PRO A 379 8.49 16.57 -7.19
CA PRO A 379 7.23 15.86 -7.16
C PRO A 379 6.69 15.54 -8.55
N GLU A 380 7.24 16.07 -9.63
CA GLU A 380 6.93 15.78 -11.03
C GLU A 380 7.70 14.58 -11.61
N PHE A 381 8.80 14.15 -10.98
CA PHE A 381 9.57 13.00 -11.44
C PHE A 381 8.73 11.72 -11.32
N ARG A 382 8.42 11.10 -12.45
CA ARG A 382 7.52 9.94 -12.56
C ARG A 382 8.14 8.82 -13.38
N TYR A 383 7.46 7.68 -13.39
CA TYR A 383 7.78 6.61 -14.31
C TYR A 383 7.70 7.14 -15.75
N GLU A 384 8.67 6.74 -16.54
CA GLU A 384 8.68 6.86 -18.00
C GLU A 384 8.90 5.46 -18.55
N ASP A 385 8.29 5.14 -19.69
CA ASP A 385 8.45 3.83 -20.30
C ASP A 385 9.94 3.51 -20.47
N PHE A 386 10.36 2.33 -20.03
CA PHE A 386 11.77 1.92 -20.07
C PHE A 386 12.37 2.11 -21.48
N ALA A 387 11.62 1.76 -22.53
CA ALA A 387 12.03 2.00 -23.92
C ALA A 387 11.05 2.98 -24.61
N PRO A 388 11.23 4.31 -24.44
CA PRO A 388 10.38 5.29 -25.10
C PRO A 388 10.69 5.32 -26.60
N LYS A 389 9.67 5.51 -27.43
CA LYS A 389 9.84 5.56 -28.90
C LYS A 389 10.76 6.72 -29.30
N GLY A 390 11.90 6.42 -29.92
CA GLY A 390 12.77 7.41 -30.58
C GLY A 390 14.04 7.83 -29.83
N GLU A 391 14.31 7.31 -28.63
CA GLU A 391 15.54 7.59 -27.86
C GLU A 391 16.45 6.35 -27.74
N GLN A 392 17.72 6.56 -27.36
CA GLN A 392 18.59 5.45 -26.94
C GLN A 392 17.98 4.81 -25.69
N SER A 393 17.38 3.63 -25.84
CA SER A 393 16.78 2.91 -24.73
C SER A 393 17.86 2.53 -23.71
N PRO A 394 17.58 2.60 -22.39
CA PRO A 394 18.48 2.10 -21.36
C PRO A 394 18.82 0.62 -21.61
N PRO A 395 19.99 0.15 -21.16
CA PRO A 395 20.39 -1.24 -21.38
C PRO A 395 19.46 -2.19 -20.61
N THR A 396 18.86 -3.14 -21.34
CA THR A 396 18.09 -4.25 -20.76
C THR A 396 18.93 -5.00 -19.73
N MET A 397 18.36 -5.27 -18.55
CA MET A 397 18.99 -6.14 -17.57
C MET A 397 18.56 -7.58 -17.84
N ARG A 398 19.50 -8.47 -18.16
CA ARG A 398 19.21 -9.91 -18.19
C ARG A 398 19.11 -10.42 -16.77
N ALA A 399 18.08 -11.20 -16.46
CA ALA A 399 17.88 -11.79 -15.14
C ALA A 399 19.07 -12.68 -14.75
N GLN A 400 19.71 -13.32 -15.73
CA GLN A 400 20.91 -14.16 -15.55
C GLN A 400 22.16 -13.36 -15.15
N ASP A 401 22.23 -12.07 -15.50
CA ASP A 401 23.38 -11.23 -15.15
C ASP A 401 23.32 -10.80 -13.67
N TYR A 402 22.10 -10.66 -13.12
CA TYR A 402 21.86 -10.34 -11.71
C TYR A 402 20.45 -10.75 -11.25
N SER A 403 20.31 -11.96 -10.72
CA SER A 403 19.06 -12.53 -10.20
C SER A 403 18.92 -12.36 -8.68
N TRP A 404 17.69 -12.51 -8.16
CA TRP A 404 17.47 -12.57 -6.72
C TRP A 404 18.13 -13.80 -6.11
N GLU A 405 17.94 -14.97 -6.73
CA GLU A 405 18.41 -16.27 -6.24
C GLU A 405 19.94 -16.34 -6.15
N ASP A 406 20.65 -15.89 -7.17
CA ASP A 406 22.12 -16.02 -7.21
C ASP A 406 22.84 -14.86 -6.50
N HIS A 407 22.24 -13.67 -6.45
CA HIS A 407 22.92 -12.45 -6.01
C HIS A 407 22.15 -11.67 -4.94
N GLY A 408 20.89 -11.32 -5.21
CA GLY A 408 20.11 -10.41 -4.36
C GLY A 408 19.95 -10.93 -2.94
N PHE A 409 19.53 -12.18 -2.79
CA PHE A 409 19.31 -12.85 -1.52
C PHE A 409 20.57 -12.84 -0.63
N SER A 410 21.70 -13.26 -1.19
CA SER A 410 22.96 -13.37 -0.44
C SER A 410 23.49 -11.99 -0.03
N LEU A 411 23.36 -10.97 -0.89
CA LEU A 411 23.73 -9.60 -0.55
C LEU A 411 22.89 -9.06 0.61
N VAL A 412 21.56 -9.22 0.56
CA VAL A 412 20.66 -8.74 1.61
C VAL A 412 21.00 -9.44 2.93
N ASN A 413 21.08 -10.77 2.97
CA ASN A 413 21.39 -11.49 4.21
C ASN A 413 22.77 -11.16 4.78
N ARG A 414 23.74 -10.79 3.95
CA ARG A 414 25.06 -10.33 4.40
C ARG A 414 25.01 -8.96 5.07
N LEU A 415 24.18 -8.03 4.58
CA LEU A 415 24.13 -6.64 5.05
C LEU A 415 23.03 -6.38 6.09
N LEU A 416 21.95 -7.16 6.05
CA LEU A 416 20.81 -7.13 6.95
C LEU A 416 20.33 -8.57 7.16
N PRO A 417 20.89 -9.28 8.17
CA PRO A 417 20.56 -10.68 8.45
C PRO A 417 19.06 -10.94 8.57
N ASP A 418 18.66 -12.16 8.23
CA ASP A 418 17.28 -12.69 8.24
C ASP A 418 16.29 -12.02 7.27
N MET A 419 16.54 -10.76 6.87
CA MET A 419 15.64 -10.03 5.96
C MET A 419 15.63 -10.63 4.55
N GLY A 420 16.74 -11.20 4.08
CA GLY A 420 16.78 -11.90 2.80
C GLY A 420 15.88 -13.13 2.81
N GLN A 421 15.81 -13.86 3.92
CA GLN A 421 14.91 -15.01 4.07
C GLN A 421 13.44 -14.59 4.10
N LEU A 422 13.10 -13.50 4.81
CA LEU A 422 11.72 -13.01 4.87
C LEU A 422 11.23 -12.50 3.50
N LEU A 423 12.07 -11.77 2.77
CA LEU A 423 11.75 -11.32 1.41
C LEU A 423 11.63 -12.49 0.43
N ASP A 424 12.54 -13.47 0.51
CA ASP A 424 12.49 -14.66 -0.33
C ASP A 424 11.21 -15.46 -0.10
N GLU A 425 10.83 -15.68 1.17
CA GLU A 425 9.59 -16.35 1.51
C GLU A 425 8.38 -15.65 0.91
N LYS A 426 8.31 -14.31 0.98
CA LYS A 426 7.23 -13.55 0.33
C LYS A 426 7.17 -13.77 -1.18
N PHE A 427 8.32 -13.67 -1.85
CA PHE A 427 8.39 -13.88 -3.30
C PHE A 427 7.97 -15.30 -3.68
N GLN A 428 8.41 -16.30 -2.92
CA GLN A 428 8.03 -17.70 -3.15
C GLN A 428 6.55 -17.96 -2.86
N VAL A 429 5.99 -17.43 -1.78
CA VAL A 429 4.58 -17.60 -1.45
C VAL A 429 3.71 -17.03 -2.56
N VAL A 430 3.93 -15.78 -3.00
CA VAL A 430 3.09 -15.19 -4.05
C VAL A 430 3.30 -15.87 -5.42
N SER A 431 4.52 -16.31 -5.72
CA SER A 431 4.85 -17.01 -6.97
C SER A 431 4.25 -18.41 -7.04
N ASN A 432 4.08 -19.08 -5.90
CA ASN A 432 3.56 -20.45 -5.85
C ASN A 432 2.06 -20.52 -5.48
N MET A 433 1.51 -19.47 -4.85
CA MET A 433 0.12 -19.44 -4.41
C MET A 433 -0.84 -19.69 -5.58
N THR A 434 -1.70 -20.69 -5.41
CA THR A 434 -2.77 -21.02 -6.33
C THR A 434 -3.89 -21.72 -5.55
N TYR A 435 -5.12 -21.49 -5.96
CA TYR A 435 -6.30 -22.20 -5.45
C TYR A 435 -6.82 -23.23 -6.46
N HIS A 436 -6.01 -23.54 -7.47
CA HIS A 436 -6.37 -24.37 -8.62
C HIS A 436 -7.73 -24.01 -9.20
N ARG A 437 -7.97 -22.71 -9.34
CA ARG A 437 -9.27 -22.15 -9.72
C ARG A 437 -9.07 -20.93 -10.62
N MET A 438 -9.98 -20.76 -11.58
CA MET A 438 -10.05 -19.61 -12.47
C MET A 438 -11.51 -19.21 -12.65
N ALA A 439 -11.89 -18.05 -12.13
CA ALA A 439 -13.28 -17.61 -12.04
C ALA A 439 -14.15 -18.72 -11.43
N MET A 440 -15.15 -19.21 -12.17
CA MET A 440 -16.05 -20.30 -11.77
C MET A 440 -15.50 -21.71 -11.97
N HIS A 441 -14.35 -21.89 -12.65
CA HIS A 441 -13.79 -23.21 -12.95
C HIS A 441 -12.79 -23.66 -11.89
N GLU A 442 -12.90 -24.92 -11.46
CA GLU A 442 -12.01 -25.58 -10.50
C GLU A 442 -11.07 -26.57 -11.21
N GLY A 443 -9.98 -26.96 -10.54
CA GLY A 443 -8.98 -27.89 -11.09
C GLY A 443 -8.08 -27.28 -12.16
N VAL A 444 -7.98 -25.95 -12.23
CA VAL A 444 -7.21 -25.23 -13.26
C VAL A 444 -5.80 -24.92 -12.77
N ASP A 445 -4.78 -25.35 -13.50
CA ASP A 445 -3.41 -24.89 -13.27
C ASP A 445 -3.23 -23.46 -13.83
N THR A 446 -2.96 -22.51 -12.94
CA THR A 446 -2.82 -21.09 -13.26
C THR A 446 -1.37 -20.63 -13.36
N HIS A 447 -0.39 -21.53 -13.26
CA HIS A 447 1.03 -21.18 -13.23
C HIS A 447 1.45 -20.31 -14.41
N THR A 448 1.08 -20.69 -15.64
CA THR A 448 1.45 -19.96 -16.87
C THR A 448 0.93 -18.51 -16.84
N LEU A 449 -0.31 -18.29 -16.40
CA LEU A 449 -0.91 -16.96 -16.31
C LEU A 449 -0.22 -16.10 -15.23
N ARG A 450 0.08 -16.67 -14.06
CA ARG A 450 0.76 -15.97 -12.97
C ARG A 450 2.20 -15.62 -13.32
N LYS A 451 2.91 -16.53 -14.00
CA LYS A 451 4.27 -16.30 -14.52
C LYS A 451 4.27 -15.20 -15.60
N ALA A 452 3.26 -15.19 -16.49
CA ALA A 452 3.11 -14.14 -17.49
C ALA A 452 2.86 -12.75 -16.88
N LEU A 453 2.04 -12.66 -15.83
CA LEU A 453 1.89 -11.44 -15.05
C LEU A 453 3.24 -11.00 -14.48
N TRP A 454 3.92 -11.83 -13.69
CA TRP A 454 5.22 -11.50 -13.08
C TRP A 454 6.23 -10.98 -14.11
N ASN A 455 6.41 -11.73 -15.20
CA ASN A 455 7.37 -11.39 -16.25
C ASN A 455 6.98 -10.14 -17.03
N TYR A 456 5.68 -9.85 -17.17
CA TYR A 456 5.22 -8.59 -17.75
C TYR A 456 5.58 -7.39 -16.86
N ILE A 457 5.40 -7.45 -15.54
CA ILE A 457 5.86 -6.37 -14.64
C ILE A 457 7.38 -6.18 -14.79
N HIS A 458 8.16 -7.26 -14.74
CA HIS A 458 9.62 -7.19 -14.92
C HIS A 458 10.01 -6.61 -16.29
N CYS A 459 9.26 -6.92 -17.35
CA CYS A 459 9.42 -6.33 -18.68
C CYS A 459 9.22 -4.81 -18.68
N LEU A 460 8.20 -4.30 -17.98
CA LEU A 460 7.96 -2.86 -17.82
C LEU A 460 9.17 -2.15 -17.18
N TYR A 461 9.86 -2.84 -16.26
CA TYR A 461 11.07 -2.33 -15.63
C TYR A 461 12.37 -2.65 -16.38
N GLY A 462 12.29 -3.29 -17.55
CA GLY A 462 13.45 -3.60 -18.41
C GLY A 462 14.28 -4.81 -17.99
N ILE A 463 13.67 -5.75 -17.25
CA ILE A 463 14.28 -7.02 -16.83
C ILE A 463 13.80 -8.13 -17.76
N ARG A 464 14.75 -8.82 -18.42
CA ARG A 464 14.48 -9.90 -19.37
C ARG A 464 14.90 -11.26 -18.82
N TYR A 465 14.02 -12.25 -18.92
CA TYR A 465 14.33 -13.65 -18.71
C TYR A 465 14.62 -14.32 -20.06
N ASP A 466 15.87 -14.76 -20.29
CA ASP A 466 16.27 -15.34 -21.58
C ASP A 466 15.56 -16.67 -21.93
N ASP A 467 15.04 -17.39 -20.94
CA ASP A 467 14.31 -18.66 -21.09
C ASP A 467 12.78 -18.47 -21.18
N TYR A 468 12.30 -17.24 -21.29
CA TYR A 468 10.86 -16.94 -21.27
C TYR A 468 10.36 -16.33 -22.58
N ASP A 469 9.32 -16.94 -23.16
CA ASP A 469 8.70 -16.43 -24.38
C ASP A 469 7.73 -15.28 -24.07
N TYR A 470 8.18 -14.05 -24.28
CA TYR A 470 7.35 -12.85 -24.12
C TYR A 470 6.18 -12.76 -25.13
N GLY A 471 6.16 -13.61 -26.16
CA GLY A 471 4.97 -13.79 -27.01
C GLY A 471 3.74 -14.24 -26.22
N SER A 472 3.94 -15.12 -25.23
CA SER A 472 2.89 -15.63 -24.34
C SER A 472 2.14 -14.54 -23.56
N VAL A 473 2.80 -13.41 -23.27
CA VAL A 473 2.20 -12.29 -22.53
C VAL A 473 0.98 -11.74 -23.28
N ASN A 474 1.08 -11.58 -24.60
CA ASN A 474 -0.04 -11.09 -25.43
C ASN A 474 -1.12 -12.13 -25.67
N VAL A 475 -0.79 -13.42 -25.51
CA VAL A 475 -1.77 -14.52 -25.61
C VAL A 475 -2.63 -14.59 -24.36
N LEU A 476 -2.02 -14.38 -23.19
CA LEU A 476 -2.61 -14.59 -21.87
C LEU A 476 -3.18 -13.33 -21.22
N LEU A 477 -2.50 -12.18 -21.36
CA LEU A 477 -2.92 -10.93 -20.70
C LEU A 477 -3.77 -10.10 -21.66
N GLU A 478 -5.07 -10.03 -21.39
CA GLU A 478 -5.97 -9.13 -22.10
C GLU A 478 -5.54 -7.65 -21.93
N ARG A 479 -5.91 -6.81 -22.91
CA ARG A 479 -5.50 -5.40 -22.92
C ARG A 479 -5.92 -4.64 -21.65
N SER A 480 -7.12 -4.88 -21.14
CA SER A 480 -7.64 -4.27 -19.89
C SER A 480 -6.77 -4.64 -18.69
N LEU A 481 -6.33 -5.90 -18.60
CA LEU A 481 -5.42 -6.36 -17.55
C LEU A 481 -4.04 -5.70 -17.68
N LYS A 482 -3.48 -5.60 -18.90
CA LYS A 482 -2.20 -4.90 -19.13
C LYS A 482 -2.29 -3.42 -18.75
N VAL A 483 -3.40 -2.74 -19.07
CA VAL A 483 -3.68 -1.37 -18.63
C VAL A 483 -3.72 -1.28 -17.10
N PHE A 484 -4.44 -2.18 -16.43
CA PHE A 484 -4.51 -2.20 -14.97
C PHE A 484 -3.13 -2.43 -14.34
N VAL A 485 -2.40 -3.47 -14.77
CA VAL A 485 -1.07 -3.83 -14.27
C VAL A 485 -0.06 -2.69 -14.47
N LYS A 486 -0.01 -2.09 -15.67
CA LYS A 486 0.88 -0.95 -15.94
C LYS A 486 0.50 0.26 -15.10
N THR A 487 -0.80 0.56 -14.98
CA THR A 487 -1.26 1.67 -14.13
C THR A 487 -0.85 1.45 -12.68
N MET A 488 -1.13 0.26 -12.13
CA MET A 488 -0.83 -0.08 -10.74
C MET A 488 0.69 -0.10 -10.45
N ALA A 489 1.51 -0.63 -11.35
CA ALA A 489 2.96 -0.72 -11.15
C ALA A 489 3.66 0.64 -11.32
N CYS A 490 3.30 1.39 -12.38
CA CYS A 490 4.05 2.56 -12.83
C CYS A 490 3.44 3.90 -12.36
N HIS A 491 2.12 3.97 -12.27
CA HIS A 491 1.35 5.18 -11.96
C HIS A 491 0.20 4.86 -10.99
N PRO A 492 0.48 4.27 -9.81
CA PRO A 492 -0.57 3.73 -8.96
C PRO A 492 -1.65 4.76 -8.59
N GLU A 493 -1.28 6.03 -8.43
CA GLU A 493 -2.19 7.14 -8.17
C GLU A 493 -3.26 7.39 -9.26
N GLN A 494 -3.10 6.79 -10.45
CA GLN A 494 -4.07 6.86 -11.56
C GLN A 494 -5.06 5.68 -11.56
N THR A 495 -4.95 4.77 -10.60
CA THR A 495 -5.85 3.62 -10.51
C THR A 495 -7.24 4.07 -10.09
N THR A 496 -8.25 3.70 -10.88
CA THR A 496 -9.66 4.05 -10.61
C THR A 496 -10.54 2.82 -10.59
N ALA A 497 -11.72 2.92 -9.97
CA ALA A 497 -12.73 1.86 -9.99
C ALA A 497 -13.06 1.42 -11.43
N ARG A 498 -13.08 2.36 -12.39
CA ARG A 498 -13.31 2.03 -13.80
C ARG A 498 -12.22 1.12 -14.36
N VAL A 499 -10.95 1.41 -14.09
CA VAL A 499 -9.84 0.54 -14.54
C VAL A 499 -9.91 -0.82 -13.85
N TYR A 500 -10.22 -0.85 -12.54
CA TYR A 500 -10.35 -2.08 -11.77
C TYR A 500 -11.50 -3.01 -12.25
N HIS A 501 -12.67 -2.44 -12.56
CA HIS A 501 -13.82 -3.22 -13.04
C HIS A 501 -13.73 -3.56 -14.54
N ALA A 502 -12.83 -2.93 -15.30
CA ALA A 502 -12.71 -3.17 -16.73
C ALA A 502 -12.03 -4.51 -17.07
N PHE A 503 -11.04 -4.94 -16.28
CA PHE A 503 -10.32 -6.20 -16.49
C PHE A 503 -10.97 -7.36 -15.76
N TRP A 504 -10.83 -8.58 -16.27
CA TRP A 504 -11.30 -9.81 -15.62
C TRP A 504 -12.71 -9.68 -15.03
N ARG A 505 -13.67 -9.26 -15.87
CA ARG A 505 -15.04 -8.93 -15.44
C ARG A 505 -15.75 -10.10 -14.78
N HIS A 506 -15.41 -11.32 -15.20
CA HIS A 506 -16.01 -12.56 -14.73
C HIS A 506 -15.21 -13.24 -13.60
N PHE A 507 -14.06 -12.68 -13.20
CA PHE A 507 -13.27 -13.21 -12.09
C PHE A 507 -13.74 -12.64 -10.76
N ARG A 508 -13.51 -13.39 -9.69
CA ARG A 508 -13.78 -12.93 -8.32
C ARG A 508 -12.85 -11.78 -7.94
N HIS A 509 -13.30 -10.98 -6.98
CA HIS A 509 -12.45 -9.96 -6.37
C HIS A 509 -11.22 -10.56 -5.67
N SER A 510 -11.31 -11.76 -5.08
CA SER A 510 -10.14 -12.46 -4.53
C SER A 510 -9.07 -12.71 -5.61
N GLU A 511 -9.46 -13.08 -6.83
CA GLU A 511 -8.50 -13.29 -7.92
C GLU A 511 -7.88 -11.98 -8.40
N LYS A 512 -8.64 -10.88 -8.38
CA LYS A 512 -8.10 -9.54 -8.65
C LYS A 512 -7.12 -9.10 -7.56
N VAL A 513 -7.42 -9.35 -6.28
CA VAL A 513 -6.50 -9.08 -5.16
C VAL A 513 -5.23 -9.93 -5.30
N HIS A 514 -5.34 -11.20 -5.70
CA HIS A 514 -4.18 -12.04 -5.99
C HIS A 514 -3.30 -11.43 -7.09
N ALA A 515 -3.88 -10.95 -8.20
CA ALA A 515 -3.11 -10.22 -9.22
C ALA A 515 -2.43 -8.96 -8.67
N ASN A 516 -3.09 -8.22 -7.76
CA ASN A 516 -2.48 -7.08 -7.07
C ASN A 516 -1.26 -7.49 -6.23
N LEU A 517 -1.31 -8.64 -5.55
CA LEU A 517 -0.18 -9.17 -4.79
C LEU A 517 1.01 -9.50 -5.70
N ILE A 518 0.75 -10.15 -6.85
CA ILE A 518 1.78 -10.45 -7.86
C ILE A 518 2.43 -9.15 -8.37
N VAL A 519 1.63 -8.13 -8.71
CA VAL A 519 2.14 -6.83 -9.17
C VAL A 519 3.01 -6.15 -8.10
N MET A 520 2.54 -6.14 -6.85
CA MET A 520 3.26 -5.54 -5.72
C MET A 520 4.64 -6.20 -5.54
N GLU A 521 4.69 -7.53 -5.47
CA GLU A 521 5.93 -8.25 -5.17
C GLU A 521 6.90 -8.27 -6.36
N ALA A 522 6.41 -8.40 -7.60
CA ALA A 522 7.25 -8.28 -8.79
C ALA A 522 7.88 -6.87 -8.90
N ARG A 523 7.10 -5.83 -8.61
CA ARG A 523 7.60 -4.45 -8.56
C ARG A 523 8.66 -4.27 -7.47
N LEU A 524 8.42 -4.81 -6.28
CA LEU A 524 9.37 -4.79 -5.17
C LEU A 524 10.69 -5.46 -5.58
N GLN A 525 10.63 -6.67 -6.15
CA GLN A 525 11.82 -7.40 -6.58
C GLN A 525 12.59 -6.63 -7.66
N ALA A 526 11.91 -6.10 -8.68
CA ALA A 526 12.56 -5.32 -9.73
C ALA A 526 13.32 -4.09 -9.18
N ALA A 527 12.70 -3.31 -8.29
CA ALA A 527 13.33 -2.14 -7.69
C ALA A 527 14.55 -2.51 -6.82
N LEU A 528 14.46 -3.62 -6.08
CA LEU A 528 15.57 -4.13 -5.28
C LEU A 528 16.72 -4.58 -6.18
N LEU A 529 16.48 -5.38 -7.22
CA LEU A 529 17.54 -5.94 -8.08
C LEU A 529 18.45 -4.86 -8.66
N TYR A 530 17.90 -3.76 -9.18
CA TYR A 530 18.71 -2.66 -9.72
C TYR A 530 19.61 -2.01 -8.65
N THR A 531 19.08 -1.78 -7.46
CA THR A 531 19.83 -1.13 -6.37
C THR A 531 20.86 -2.07 -5.78
N LEU A 532 20.50 -3.34 -5.58
CA LEU A 532 21.41 -4.40 -5.11
C LEU A 532 22.56 -4.62 -6.08
N ARG A 533 22.30 -4.58 -7.39
CA ARG A 533 23.34 -4.64 -8.42
C ARG A 533 24.31 -3.47 -8.31
N ALA A 534 23.80 -2.25 -8.12
CA ALA A 534 24.64 -1.06 -7.92
C ALA A 534 25.48 -1.15 -6.63
N ILE A 535 24.91 -1.65 -5.53
CA ILE A 535 25.65 -1.90 -4.27
C ILE A 535 26.73 -2.96 -4.49
N THR A 536 26.43 -4.07 -5.17
CA THR A 536 27.42 -5.11 -5.49
C THR A 536 28.57 -4.54 -6.29
N HIS A 537 28.31 -3.68 -7.29
CA HIS A 537 29.37 -3.01 -8.04
C HIS A 537 30.20 -2.07 -7.17
N TYR A 538 29.60 -1.36 -6.21
CA TYR A 538 30.33 -0.49 -5.29
C TYR A 538 31.24 -1.27 -4.33
N MET A 539 30.84 -2.48 -3.93
CA MET A 539 31.60 -3.32 -3.01
C MET A 539 32.75 -4.09 -3.68
N ARG A 540 32.81 -4.09 -5.01
CA ARG A 540 33.93 -4.64 -5.79
C ARG A 540 35.00 -3.58 -5.96
#